data_AF-A0A2K3KGB0-F1
#
_entry.id   AF-A0A2K3KGB0-F1
#
_cell.length_a   1.000
_cell.length_b   1.000
_cell.length_c   1.000
_cell.angle_alpha   90.00
_cell.angle_beta   90.00
_cell.angle_gamma   90.00
#
_symmetry.space_group_name_H-M   'P 1'
#
loop_
_entity.id
_entity.type
_entity.pdbx_description
1 polymer ?
#
loop_
_entity_poly.entity_id
_entity_poly.type
_entity_poly.pdbx_seq_one_letter_code
_entity_poly.pdbx_strand_id
1 'polypeptide(L)'
;MAKKKERSVNVSGKPKHSNDANRSNDSKTEKRSAATVRRLKMYKNQPVRNKKGHIQSHEYQNKDLPNTRIKPDRNWFGNTRVVNQKELEFFREEMA
;
A
#
# COMPACT_ATOMS: atom_id res chain seq x y z
N MET A 1 -23.02 1.54 3.07
CA MET A 1 -21.86 1.89 2.23
C MET A 1 -21.03 2.95 2.96
N ALA A 2 -20.09 2.53 3.81
CA ALA A 2 -19.23 3.48 4.50
C ALA A 2 -18.19 4.00 3.51
N LYS A 3 -18.32 5.27 3.10
CA LYS A 3 -17.31 5.96 2.30
C LYS A 3 -15.99 5.90 3.06
N LYS A 4 -15.04 5.16 2.51
CA LYS A 4 -13.64 5.09 2.94
C LYS A 4 -13.12 6.52 2.93
N LYS A 5 -13.06 7.17 4.10
CA LYS A 5 -12.35 8.45 4.24
C LYS A 5 -10.87 8.10 4.26
N GLU A 6 -10.32 7.85 3.08
CA GLU A 6 -8.87 7.93 2.89
C GLU A 6 -8.41 9.24 3.53
N ARG A 7 -7.34 9.18 4.33
CA ARG A 7 -6.78 10.39 4.94
C ARG A 7 -6.58 11.39 3.82
N SER A 8 -7.28 12.51 3.88
CA SER A 8 -6.97 13.66 3.04
C SER A 8 -5.56 14.10 3.43
N VAL A 9 -4.57 13.61 2.70
CA VAL A 9 -3.23 14.18 2.77
C VAL A 9 -3.42 15.56 2.19
N ASN A 10 -3.34 16.60 3.02
CA ASN A 10 -3.38 17.97 2.52
C ASN A 10 -2.07 18.19 1.76
N VAL A 11 -2.03 17.83 0.47
CA VAL A 11 -0.84 17.93 -0.40
C VAL A 11 -0.63 19.36 -0.92
N SER A 12 -1.16 20.38 -0.24
CA SER A 12 -0.96 21.78 -0.63
C SER A 12 -0.36 22.58 0.52
N GLY A 13 0.71 23.31 0.22
CA GLY A 13 1.40 24.21 1.13
C GLY A 13 2.90 23.93 1.30
N LYS A 14 3.64 24.96 1.68
CA LYS A 14 5.08 24.86 1.99
C LYS A 14 5.28 24.05 3.28
N PRO A 15 6.31 23.20 3.38
CA PRO A 15 6.56 22.39 4.57
C PRO A 15 6.90 23.28 5.77
N LYS A 16 6.20 23.08 6.90
CA LYS A 16 6.36 23.92 8.10
C LYS A 16 7.47 23.45 9.05
N HIS A 17 7.78 22.15 9.06
CA HIS A 17 8.77 21.56 9.96
C HIS A 17 9.49 20.33 9.35
N SER A 18 10.46 19.77 10.07
CA SER A 18 11.33 18.68 9.59
C SER A 18 10.60 17.35 9.33
N ASN A 19 9.55 17.06 10.10
CA ASN A 19 8.69 15.86 9.94
C ASN A 19 7.38 16.10 9.14
N ASP A 20 7.35 17.15 8.32
CA ASP A 20 6.18 17.45 7.49
C ASP A 20 6.11 16.50 6.26
N ALA A 21 4.91 16.01 5.93
CA ALA A 21 4.72 15.12 4.78
C ALA A 21 4.65 15.88 3.43
N ASN A 22 4.56 17.21 3.46
CA ASN A 22 4.55 18.11 2.30
C ASN A 22 5.95 18.55 1.85
N ARG A 23 7.00 17.88 2.33
CA ARG A 23 8.38 18.13 1.90
C ARG A 23 8.61 17.63 0.47
N SER A 24 9.60 18.18 -0.22
CA SER A 24 10.03 17.63 -1.50
C SER A 24 10.62 16.22 -1.33
N ASN A 25 10.58 15.42 -2.39
CA ASN A 25 11.21 14.10 -2.45
C ASN A 25 12.65 14.16 -2.97
N ASP A 26 13.23 15.36 -3.06
CA ASP A 26 14.59 15.54 -3.59
C ASP A 26 15.62 14.90 -2.65
N SER A 27 16.47 14.03 -3.22
CA SER A 27 17.53 13.30 -2.52
C SER A 27 18.81 14.12 -2.34
N LYS A 28 18.93 15.28 -3.00
CA LYS A 28 20.12 16.14 -2.97
C LYS A 28 20.22 17.03 -1.73
N THR A 29 19.21 17.04 -0.87
CA THR A 29 19.19 17.88 0.33
C THR A 29 19.57 17.04 1.56
N GLU A 30 20.38 17.59 2.47
CA GLU A 30 20.73 16.98 3.79
C GLU A 30 19.49 16.77 4.71
N LYS A 31 18.32 17.24 4.29
CA LYS A 31 17.07 17.15 5.04
C LYS A 31 16.29 15.89 4.64
N ARG A 32 15.47 15.39 5.56
CA ARG A 32 14.56 14.26 5.27
C ARG A 32 13.63 14.57 4.10
N SER A 33 13.53 13.63 3.16
CA SER A 33 12.56 13.64 2.05
C SER A 33 11.14 13.30 2.54
N ALA A 34 10.10 13.65 1.78
CA ALA A 34 8.72 13.27 2.14
C ALA A 34 8.53 11.75 2.25
N ALA A 35 9.15 10.96 1.38
CA ALA A 35 9.15 9.51 1.48
C ALA A 35 9.74 9.02 2.82
N THR A 36 10.86 9.62 3.24
CA THR A 36 11.48 9.30 4.54
C THR A 36 10.56 9.68 5.69
N VAL A 37 9.91 10.84 5.65
CA VAL A 37 8.96 11.26 6.67
C VAL A 37 7.77 10.30 6.77
N ARG A 38 7.19 9.84 5.65
CA ARG A 38 6.09 8.87 5.65
C ARG A 38 6.52 7.53 6.25
N ARG A 39 7.71 7.03 5.90
CA ARG A 39 8.30 5.83 6.50
C ARG A 39 8.51 6.00 8.02
N LEU A 40 9.02 7.14 8.48
CA LEU A 40 9.19 7.39 9.91
C LEU A 40 7.83 7.48 10.65
N LYS A 41 6.79 8.01 10.01
CA LYS A 41 5.43 8.01 10.55
C LYS A 41 4.85 6.60 10.67
N MET A 42 5.18 5.70 9.74
CA MET A 42 4.80 4.28 9.81
C MET A 42 5.28 3.62 11.11
N TYR A 43 6.53 3.85 11.54
CA TYR A 43 7.04 3.30 12.80
C TYR A 43 6.37 3.90 14.05
N LYS A 44 5.72 5.06 13.93
CA LYS A 44 5.03 5.75 15.04
C LYS A 44 3.52 5.45 15.08
N ASN A 45 3.08 4.42 14.37
CA ASN A 45 1.65 4.10 14.26
C ASN A 45 1.10 3.55 15.58
N GLN A 46 0.07 4.20 16.12
CA GLN A 46 -0.57 3.82 17.39
C GLN A 46 -2.11 3.96 17.30
N PRO A 47 -2.88 3.20 18.10
CA PRO A 47 -4.33 3.31 18.11
C PRO A 47 -4.78 4.65 18.70
N VAL A 48 -5.70 5.32 18.01
CA VAL A 48 -6.37 6.53 18.51
C VAL A 48 -7.46 6.12 19.50
N ARG A 49 -7.47 6.72 20.69
CA ARG A 49 -8.41 6.40 21.78
C ARG A 49 -9.26 7.59 22.17
N ASN A 50 -10.46 7.33 22.70
CA ASN A 50 -11.28 8.35 23.36
C ASN A 50 -10.80 8.61 24.80
N LYS A 51 -11.37 9.63 25.47
CA LYS A 51 -11.05 9.96 26.87
C LYS A 51 -11.31 8.81 27.85
N LYS A 52 -12.22 7.88 27.51
CA LYS A 52 -12.55 6.68 28.31
C LYS A 52 -11.60 5.48 28.03
N GLY A 53 -10.62 5.64 27.15
CA GLY A 53 -9.66 4.59 26.79
C GLY A 53 -10.09 3.63 25.68
N HIS A 54 -11.29 3.76 25.12
CA HIS A 54 -11.74 2.92 24.01
C HIS A 54 -11.07 3.31 22.68
N ILE A 55 -10.66 2.30 21.91
CA ILE A 55 -10.02 2.47 20.60
C ILE A 55 -11.06 2.91 19.58
N GLN A 56 -10.83 4.08 18.96
CA GLN A 56 -11.67 4.62 17.88
C GLN A 56 -11.21 4.13 16.51
N SER A 57 -9.91 4.17 16.25
CA SER A 57 -9.34 3.79 14.96
C SER A 57 -7.88 3.39 15.11
N HIS A 58 -7.47 2.39 14.33
CA HIS A 58 -6.07 2.06 14.13
C HIS A 58 -5.88 1.63 12.68
N GLU A 59 -4.68 1.88 12.13
CA GLU A 59 -4.42 1.58 10.72
C GLU A 59 -4.45 0.06 10.50
N TYR A 60 -5.06 -0.36 9.40
CA TYR A 60 -5.23 -1.77 9.00
C TYR A 60 -6.01 -2.68 9.97
N GLN A 61 -6.54 -2.15 11.08
CA GLN A 61 -7.38 -2.88 12.04
C GLN A 61 -8.85 -2.48 11.87
N ASN A 62 -9.37 -2.56 10.64
CA ASN A 62 -10.80 -2.33 10.44
C ASN A 62 -11.60 -3.54 10.96
N LYS A 63 -12.71 -3.29 11.65
CA LYS A 63 -13.61 -4.31 12.19
C LYS A 63 -14.67 -4.75 11.18
N ASP A 64 -14.87 -3.98 10.11
CA ASP A 64 -15.86 -4.30 9.09
C ASP A 64 -15.44 -5.58 8.34
N LEU A 65 -16.33 -6.57 8.30
CA LEU A 65 -16.11 -7.75 7.47
C LEU A 65 -16.36 -7.39 6.00
N PRO A 66 -15.36 -7.54 5.10
CA PRO A 66 -15.59 -7.35 3.68
C PRO A 66 -16.47 -8.49 3.13
N ASN A 67 -17.19 -8.22 2.05
CA ASN A 67 -17.81 -9.29 1.28
C ASN A 67 -16.71 -10.06 0.53
N THR A 68 -16.56 -11.34 0.85
CA THR A 68 -15.50 -12.21 0.34
C THR A 68 -15.90 -12.99 -0.91
N ARG A 69 -17.14 -12.84 -1.39
CA ARG A 69 -17.60 -13.56 -2.59
C ARG A 69 -16.87 -13.05 -3.82
N ILE A 70 -16.38 -13.99 -4.60
CA ILE A 70 -15.75 -13.71 -5.89
C ILE A 70 -16.76 -13.94 -7.00
N LYS A 71 -16.78 -13.05 -7.99
CA LYS A 71 -17.71 -13.17 -9.13
C LYS A 71 -17.36 -14.40 -9.97
N PRO A 72 -18.35 -15.14 -10.50
CA PRO A 72 -18.08 -16.16 -11.50
C PRO A 72 -17.55 -15.50 -12.78
N ASP A 73 -16.51 -16.07 -13.38
CA ASP A 73 -15.91 -15.58 -14.62
C ASP A 73 -15.34 -16.77 -15.41
N ARG A 74 -15.58 -16.80 -16.73
CA ARG A 74 -15.12 -17.87 -17.62
C ARG A 74 -13.59 -17.87 -17.76
N ASN A 75 -12.96 -16.72 -17.57
CA ASN A 75 -11.52 -16.55 -17.68
C ASN A 75 -10.74 -17.32 -16.59
N TRP A 76 -11.41 -17.77 -15.54
CA TRP A 76 -10.81 -18.52 -14.44
C TRP A 76 -10.40 -19.94 -14.82
N PHE A 77 -11.09 -20.49 -15.82
CA PHE A 77 -10.94 -21.87 -16.23
C PHE A 77 -10.14 -22.00 -17.53
N GLY A 78 -9.73 -20.88 -18.13
CA GLY A 78 -8.84 -20.87 -19.28
C GLY A 78 -7.37 -21.05 -18.86
N ASN A 79 -6.58 -21.65 -19.74
CA ASN A 79 -5.14 -21.80 -19.51
C ASN A 79 -4.49 -20.40 -19.45
N THR A 80 -3.90 -20.04 -18.30
CA THR A 80 -3.31 -18.70 -18.08
C THR A 80 -1.87 -18.57 -18.59
N ARG A 81 -1.13 -19.69 -18.63
CA ARG A 81 0.23 -19.79 -19.16
C ARG A 81 0.32 -21.08 -19.96
N VAL A 82 0.62 -20.98 -21.24
CA VAL A 82 0.82 -22.11 -22.15
C VAL A 82 2.18 -21.92 -22.81
N VAL A 83 2.93 -23.01 -22.94
CA VAL A 83 4.25 -23.03 -23.58
C VAL A 83 4.22 -24.10 -24.67
N ASN A 84 4.86 -23.82 -25.80
CA ASN A 84 4.96 -24.80 -26.88
C ASN A 84 6.02 -25.86 -26.57
N GLN A 85 5.81 -27.08 -27.06
CA GLN A 85 6.73 -28.20 -26.81
C GLN A 85 8.17 -27.92 -27.28
N LYS A 86 8.33 -27.28 -28.44
CA LYS A 86 9.64 -26.91 -29.01
C LYS A 86 10.37 -25.85 -28.17
N GLU A 87 9.64 -24.87 -27.67
CA GLU A 87 10.19 -23.82 -26.79
C GLU A 87 10.63 -24.43 -25.45
N LEU A 88 9.91 -25.45 -24.98
CA LEU A 88 10.24 -26.18 -23.77
C LEU A 88 11.52 -27.02 -23.93
N GLU A 89 11.68 -27.69 -25.07
CA GLU A 89 12.90 -28.42 -25.42
C GLU A 89 14.11 -27.49 -25.52
N PHE A 90 13.98 -26.38 -26.25
CA PHE A 90 15.02 -25.36 -26.35
C PHE A 90 15.43 -24.82 -24.97
N PHE A 91 14.46 -24.48 -24.12
CA PHE A 91 14.73 -23.98 -22.77
C PHE A 91 15.45 -25.01 -21.88
N ARG A 92 15.19 -26.31 -22.08
CA ARG A 92 15.89 -27.38 -21.35
C ARG A 92 17.35 -27.50 -21.77
N GLU A 93 17.65 -27.33 -23.05
CA GLU A 93 19.03 -27.38 -23.57
C GLU A 93 19.85 -26.16 -23.15
N GLU A 94 19.25 -24.97 -23.12
CA GLU A 94 19.93 -23.73 -22.74
C GLU A 94 20.21 -23.62 -21.22
N MET A 95 19.43 -24.34 -20.39
CA MET A 95 19.63 -24.40 -18.93
C MET A 95 20.53 -25.55 -18.46
N ALA A 96 20.97 -26.44 -19.35
CA ALA A 96 21.89 -27.54 -19.04
C ALA A 96 23.35 -27.06 -19.09
#